data_AF-A0A1Q8QP81-F1
#
_entry.id   AF-A0A1Q8QP81-F1
#
_cell.length_a   1.000
_cell.length_b   1.000
_cell.length_c   1.000
_cell.angle_alpha   90.00
_cell.angle_beta   90.00
_cell.angle_gamma   90.00
#
_symmetry.space_group_name_H-M   'P 1'
#
loop_
_entity.id
_entity.type
_entity.pdbx_description
1 polymer ?
#
loop_
_entity_poly.entity_id
_entity_poly.type
_entity_poly.pdbx_seq_one_letter_code
_entity_poly.pdbx_strand_id
1 'polypeptide(L)'
;MKGTTVNEALELLKPYGAILVAGGNGLSNCIESLNIQELADYHTWVHGGELYLTTLQAFDTIEEIHGLICAFAEAKVAALAVHRLSAIGLSEDLSL
;
A
#
# COMPACT_ATOMS: atom_id res chain seq x y z
N MET A 1 -21.21 1.37 12.22
CA MET A 1 -20.06 2.30 12.33
C MET A 1 -19.64 2.68 10.92
N LYS A 2 -19.30 3.95 10.64
CA LYS A 2 -18.63 4.29 9.38
C LYS A 2 -17.15 3.93 9.57
N GLY A 3 -16.63 3.02 8.74
CA GLY A 3 -15.21 2.65 8.77
C GLY A 3 -14.32 3.80 8.29
N THR A 4 -13.02 3.71 8.54
CA THR A 4 -12.04 4.67 8.02
C THR A 4 -11.87 4.46 6.52
N THR A 5 -11.99 5.52 5.73
CA THR A 5 -11.76 5.45 4.29
C THR A 5 -10.27 5.42 3.96
N VAL A 6 -9.93 4.90 2.79
CA VAL A 6 -8.57 4.95 2.24
C VAL A 6 -8.04 6.38 2.22
N ASN A 7 -8.87 7.36 1.84
CA ASN A 7 -8.49 8.77 1.84
C ASN A 7 -8.12 9.30 3.24
N GLU A 8 -8.94 9.02 4.25
CA GLU A 8 -8.67 9.44 5.63
C GLU A 8 -7.37 8.81 6.17
N ALA A 9 -7.13 7.53 5.89
CA ALA A 9 -5.90 6.86 6.28
C ALA A 9 -4.67 7.43 5.56
N LEU A 10 -4.76 7.69 4.25
CA LEU A 10 -3.66 8.28 3.48
C LEU A 10 -3.32 9.69 3.96
N GLU A 11 -4.31 10.54 4.23
CA GLU A 11 -4.07 11.88 4.79
C GLU A 11 -3.33 11.82 6.14
N LEU A 12 -3.63 10.83 6.97
CA LEU A 12 -2.92 10.58 8.23
C LEU A 12 -1.48 10.09 8.00
N LEU A 13 -1.26 9.22 7.01
CA LEU A 13 0.03 8.57 6.76
C LEU A 13 0.98 9.40 5.87
N LYS A 14 0.45 10.36 5.11
CA LYS A 14 1.22 11.21 4.18
C LYS A 14 2.35 12.00 4.84
N PRO A 15 2.21 12.60 6.04
CA PRO A 15 3.32 13.23 6.75
C PRO A 15 4.46 12.27 7.10
N TYR A 16 4.18 10.97 7.14
CA TYR A 16 5.14 9.91 7.39
C TYR A 16 5.66 9.27 6.11
N GLY A 17 5.45 9.87 4.92
CA GLY A 17 6.05 9.40 3.67
C GLY A 17 5.28 8.28 2.95
N ALA A 18 4.07 7.94 3.41
CA ALA A 18 3.19 7.05 2.64
C ALA A 18 2.64 7.81 1.43
N ILE A 19 2.69 7.15 0.27
CA ILE A 19 2.16 7.71 -0.98
C ILE A 19 1.14 6.77 -1.62
N LEU A 20 0.14 7.38 -2.27
CA LEU A 20 -0.72 6.67 -3.21
C LEU A 20 -0.03 6.65 -4.57
N VAL A 21 0.39 5.48 -5.02
CA VAL A 21 1.06 5.34 -6.33
C VAL A 21 0.04 5.20 -7.46
N ALA A 22 -1.08 4.51 -7.22
CA ALA A 22 -2.16 4.29 -8.18
C ALA A 22 -3.47 3.93 -7.45
N GLY A 23 -4.60 3.87 -8.17
CA GLY A 23 -5.87 3.39 -7.60
C GLY A 23 -6.74 4.45 -6.94
N GLY A 24 -6.66 5.72 -7.36
CA GLY A 24 -7.44 6.84 -6.80
C GLY A 24 -8.97 6.65 -6.80
N ASN A 25 -9.51 5.79 -7.67
CA ASN A 25 -10.93 5.42 -7.66
C ASN A 25 -11.34 4.66 -6.38
N GLY A 26 -10.38 4.11 -5.63
CA GLY A 26 -10.60 3.39 -4.36
C GLY A 26 -10.54 4.28 -3.12
N LEU A 27 -10.39 5.61 -3.24
CA LEU A 27 -10.24 6.50 -2.09
C LEU A 27 -11.42 6.47 -1.10
N SER A 28 -12.63 6.19 -1.59
CA SER A 28 -13.83 6.03 -0.76
C SER A 28 -14.03 4.63 -0.19
N ASN A 29 -13.15 3.67 -0.51
CA ASN A 29 -13.23 2.32 0.05
C ASN A 29 -13.09 2.39 1.56
N CYS A 30 -13.92 1.64 2.28
CA CYS A 30 -13.78 1.48 3.71
C CYS A 30 -12.68 0.46 3.99
N ILE A 31 -11.79 0.80 4.91
CA ILE A 31 -10.78 -0.09 5.46
C ILE A 31 -11.42 -0.85 6.62
N GLU A 32 -11.38 -2.17 6.53
CA GLU A 32 -11.86 -3.05 7.59
C GLU A 32 -10.74 -3.42 8.56
N SER A 33 -9.51 -3.52 8.06
CA SER A 33 -8.31 -3.79 8.85
C SER A 33 -7.03 -3.25 8.19
N LEU A 34 -5.97 -3.10 8.98
CA LEU A 34 -4.66 -2.64 8.54
C LEU A 34 -3.67 -3.79 8.60
N ASN A 35 -2.91 -3.99 7.54
CA ASN A 35 -1.85 -4.99 7.46
C ASN A 35 -0.52 -4.31 7.14
N ILE A 36 0.48 -4.49 8.00
CA ILE A 36 1.84 -3.95 7.85
C ILE A 36 2.79 -5.15 7.85
N GLN A 37 3.24 -5.55 6.67
CA GLN A 37 4.16 -6.66 6.52
C GLN A 37 5.21 -6.38 5.46
N GLU A 38 6.40 -6.92 5.69
CA GLU A 38 7.55 -6.89 4.79
C GLU A 38 7.94 -8.33 4.44
N LEU A 39 6.95 -9.12 3.99
CA LEU A 39 7.13 -10.53 3.61
C LEU A 39 6.67 -10.73 2.16
N ALA A 40 7.46 -11.47 1.38
CA ALA A 40 7.14 -11.81 -0.01
C ALA A 40 6.12 -12.94 -0.15
N ASP A 41 5.92 -13.76 0.89
CA ASP A 41 4.92 -14.84 0.88
C ASP A 41 3.58 -14.32 1.40
N TYR A 42 2.78 -13.72 0.51
CA TYR A 42 1.49 -13.11 0.83
C TYR A 42 0.27 -14.01 0.58
N HIS A 43 0.44 -15.12 -0.12
CA HIS A 43 -0.68 -15.92 -0.60
C HIS A 43 -1.55 -16.54 0.50
N THR A 44 -1.03 -16.69 1.72
CA THR A 44 -1.71 -17.39 2.82
C THR A 44 -2.52 -16.48 3.75
N TRP A 45 -2.34 -15.15 3.66
CA TRP A 45 -2.91 -14.21 4.64
C TRP A 45 -3.49 -12.94 4.02
N VAL A 46 -3.57 -12.82 2.69
CA VAL A 46 -4.22 -11.65 2.07
C VAL A 46 -5.74 -11.76 2.22
N HIS A 47 -6.36 -10.70 2.71
CA HIS A 47 -7.81 -10.62 2.88
C HIS A 47 -8.39 -9.36 2.23
N GLY A 48 -9.66 -9.43 1.81
CA GLY A 48 -10.36 -8.26 1.28
C GLY A 48 -10.60 -7.19 2.33
N GLY A 49 -10.72 -5.93 1.89
CA GLY A 49 -10.98 -4.80 2.79
C GLY A 49 -9.76 -4.27 3.56
N GLU A 50 -8.57 -4.85 3.35
CA GLU A 50 -7.34 -4.43 4.02
C GLU A 50 -6.74 -3.16 3.39
N LEU A 51 -6.19 -2.27 4.22
CA LEU A 51 -5.12 -1.37 3.78
C LEU A 51 -3.79 -2.11 4.01
N TYR A 52 -3.05 -2.36 2.94
CA TYR A 52 -1.72 -2.95 3.01
C TYR A 52 -0.65 -1.86 2.93
N LEU A 53 0.22 -1.76 3.93
CA LEU A 53 1.31 -0.78 3.98
C LEU A 53 2.67 -1.50 4.01
N THR A 54 3.55 -1.16 3.07
CA THR A 54 4.87 -1.82 2.90
C THR A 54 5.91 -0.83 2.33
N THR A 55 7.19 -1.17 2.44
CA THR A 55 8.29 -0.50 1.74
C THR A 55 8.67 -1.18 0.42
N LEU A 56 8.08 -2.35 0.12
CA LEU A 56 8.40 -3.23 -1.00
C LEU A 56 9.82 -3.81 -0.99
N GLN A 57 10.60 -3.65 0.08
CA GLN A 57 11.98 -4.14 0.15
C GLN A 57 12.12 -5.67 0.09
N ALA A 58 11.04 -6.39 0.38
CA ALA A 58 11.01 -7.86 0.33
C ALA A 58 10.86 -8.42 -1.10
N PHE A 59 10.65 -7.57 -2.12
CA PHE A 59 10.47 -8.00 -3.51
C PHE A 59 11.70 -7.59 -4.33
N ASP A 60 12.33 -8.57 -5.00
CA ASP A 60 13.57 -8.39 -5.74
C ASP A 60 13.33 -7.93 -7.19
N THR A 61 12.13 -8.21 -7.72
CA THR A 61 11.79 -7.99 -9.13
C THR A 61 10.47 -7.25 -9.31
N ILE A 62 10.31 -6.58 -10.46
CA ILE A 62 9.06 -5.91 -10.84
C ILE A 62 7.95 -6.94 -11.06
N GLU A 63 8.30 -8.13 -11.55
CA GLU A 63 7.38 -9.24 -11.77
C GLU A 63 6.72 -9.71 -10.47
N GLU A 64 7.47 -9.77 -9.36
CA GLU A 64 6.92 -10.12 -8.05
C GLU A 64 5.97 -9.04 -7.51
N ILE A 65 6.33 -7.76 -7.68
CA ILE A 65 5.46 -6.63 -7.33
C ILE A 65 4.18 -6.66 -8.17
N HIS A 66 4.27 -7.00 -9.45
CA HIS A 66 3.11 -7.15 -10.31
C HIS A 66 2.21 -8.31 -9.84
N GLY A 67 2.80 -9.44 -9.46
CA GLY A 67 2.08 -10.57 -8.87
C GLY A 67 1.31 -10.18 -7.60
N LEU A 68 1.94 -9.39 -6.72
CA LEU A 68 1.31 -8.85 -5.51
C LEU A 68 0.07 -8.00 -5.86
N ILE A 69 0.21 -7.08 -6.81
CA ILE A 69 -0.88 -6.19 -7.25
C ILE A 69 -2.06 -7.02 -7.79
N CYS A 70 -1.78 -8.04 -8.61
CA CYS A 70 -2.81 -8.94 -9.13
C CYS A 70 -3.53 -9.67 -8.00
N ALA A 71 -2.79 -10.27 -7.06
CA ALA A 71 -3.38 -10.99 -5.93
C ALA A 71 -4.24 -10.08 -5.04
N PHE A 72 -3.82 -8.83 -4.82
CA PHE A 72 -4.56 -7.86 -4.02
C PHE A 72 -5.86 -7.42 -4.70
N ALA A 73 -5.83 -7.24 -6.02
CA ALA A 73 -7.01 -6.96 -6.81
C ALA A 73 -8.03 -8.12 -6.75
N GLU A 74 -7.55 -9.36 -6.90
CA GLU A 74 -8.37 -10.57 -6.79
C GLU A 74 -9.00 -10.73 -5.40
N ALA A 75 -8.23 -10.48 -4.35
CA ALA A 75 -8.69 -10.56 -2.96
C ALA A 75 -9.56 -9.36 -2.53
N LYS A 76 -9.66 -8.31 -3.34
CA LYS A 76 -10.37 -7.05 -3.03
C LYS A 76 -9.79 -6.31 -1.82
N VAL A 77 -8.47 -6.27 -1.73
CA VAL A 77 -7.75 -5.37 -0.79
C VAL A 77 -8.23 -3.94 -1.02
N ALA A 78 -8.49 -3.19 0.05
CA ALA A 78 -9.04 -1.84 -0.05
C ALA A 78 -8.03 -0.85 -0.67
N ALA A 79 -6.75 -0.97 -0.30
CA ALA A 79 -5.65 -0.20 -0.89
C ALA A 79 -4.26 -0.80 -0.59
N LEU A 80 -3.29 -0.48 -1.45
CA LEU A 80 -1.85 -0.68 -1.23
C LEU A 80 -1.20 0.71 -1.07
N ALA A 81 -0.58 0.95 0.09
CA ALA A 81 0.23 2.12 0.36
C ALA A 81 1.71 1.72 0.40
N VAL A 82 2.56 2.54 -0.23
CA VAL A 82 4.00 2.32 -0.21
C VAL A 82 4.65 3.43 0.60
N HIS A 83 5.37 3.07 1.66
CA HIS A 83 6.26 3.98 2.34
C HIS A 83 7.59 3.98 1.60
N ARG A 84 7.90 5.07 0.90
CA ARG A 84 9.25 5.23 0.36
C ARG A 84 10.18 5.45 1.55
N LEU A 85 11.12 4.54 1.79
CA LEU A 85 12.26 4.87 2.62
C LEU A 85 12.96 6.04 1.91
N SER A 86 12.70 7.27 2.33
CA SER A 86 13.66 8.33 2.07
C SER A 86 14.89 7.88 2.83
N ALA A 87 15.96 7.55 2.11
CA ALA A 87 17.26 7.63 2.73
C ALA A 87 17.31 9.03 3.36
N ILE A 88 17.36 9.09 4.69
CA ILE A 88 17.62 10.33 5.40
C ILE A 88 18.96 10.82 4.81
N GLY A 89 18.90 11.74 3.84
CA GLY A 89 20.08 12.29 3.16
C GLY A 89 20.21 12.18 1.63
N LEU A 90 19.20 11.79 0.84
CA LEU A 90 19.24 12.04 -0.61
C LEU A 90 18.04 12.87 -1.07
N SER A 91 18.38 14.07 -1.51
CA SER A 91 17.53 15.18 -1.90
C SER A 91 16.59 14.88 -3.06
N GLU A 92 15.46 15.59 -3.03
CA GLU A 92 14.64 16.04 -4.16
C GLU A 92 15.31 15.85 -5.54
N ASP A 93 14.83 14.89 -6.32
CA ASP A 93 14.41 15.08 -7.71
C ASP A 93 14.04 13.71 -8.30
N LEU A 94 12.75 13.42 -8.40
CA LEU A 94 12.24 12.48 -9.40
C LEU A 94 10.84 12.93 -9.81
N SER A 95 10.81 13.91 -10.71
CA SER A 95 9.69 14.17 -11.60
C SER A 95 9.45 12.91 -12.45
N LEU A 96 8.35 12.23 -12.17
CA LEU A 96 7.64 11.37 -13.12
C LEU A 96 6.27 12.00 -13.37
#